data_AF-A0A950ZBB4-F1
#
_entry.id   AF-A0A950ZBB4-F1
#
_cell.length_a   1.000
_cell.length_b   1.000
_cell.length_c   1.000
_cell.angle_alpha   90.00
_cell.angle_beta   90.00
_cell.angle_gamma   90.00
#
_symmetry.space_group_name_H-M   'P 1'
#
loop_
_entity.id
_entity.type
_entity.pdbx_description
1 polymer ?
#
loop_
_entity_poly.entity_id
_entity_poly.type
_entity_poly.pdbx_seq_one_letter_code
_entity_poly.pdbx_strand_id
1 'polypeptide(L)'
;IYLSLIGREEGVLKDGTTFICSDRSDQPEPYTLSRALADSSNEFFANLVAKLGVSKVRSYLERWDYPDADIPSSAKPLDVAMGQVFSVSPRQQLRMLVRFQAHELPGISEKSFEAVERAMREKEFRSLQGKTGSDHNGSWFIGFTEGRLYVLRSDVPNSQGKDLKALLIEHLRDSAPPSPPAQDRDSLTRPQD
;
A
#
# COMPACT_ATOMS: atom_id res chain seq x y z
N ILE A 1 -3.99 1.78 0.44
CA ILE A 1 -3.91 0.88 1.62
C ILE A 1 -5.29 0.73 2.25
N TYR A 2 -5.81 1.76 2.92
CA TYR A 2 -7.07 1.66 3.69
C TYR A 2 -8.31 1.35 2.85
N LEU A 3 -8.46 1.97 1.67
CA LEU A 3 -9.52 1.59 0.72
C LEU A 3 -9.45 0.11 0.30
N SER A 4 -8.24 -0.44 0.19
CA SER A 4 -8.03 -1.86 -0.13
C SER A 4 -8.51 -2.76 1.00
N LEU A 5 -8.29 -2.39 2.27
CA LEU A 5 -8.82 -3.14 3.41
C LEU A 5 -10.34 -3.17 3.41
N ILE A 6 -10.97 -2.00 3.26
CA ILE A 6 -12.44 -1.89 3.19
C ILE A 6 -12.97 -2.73 2.02
N GLY A 7 -12.32 -2.63 0.86
CA GLY A 7 -12.67 -3.41 -0.33
C GLY A 7 -12.59 -4.92 -0.13
N ARG A 8 -11.56 -5.40 0.56
CA ARG A 8 -11.39 -6.83 0.88
C ARG A 8 -12.46 -7.29 1.87
N GLU A 9 -12.66 -6.52 2.94
CA GLU A 9 -13.60 -6.89 4.01
C GLU A 9 -15.04 -6.95 3.52
N GLU A 10 -15.47 -5.96 2.73
CA GLU A 10 -16.82 -5.93 2.16
C GLU A 10 -16.97 -6.90 0.96
N GLY A 11 -15.95 -7.70 0.65
CA GLY A 11 -15.99 -8.72 -0.39
C GLY A 11 -16.00 -8.18 -1.83
N VAL A 12 -15.76 -6.88 -2.03
CA VAL A 12 -15.64 -6.24 -3.35
C VAL A 12 -14.34 -6.65 -4.03
N LEU A 13 -13.26 -6.77 -3.25
CA LEU A 13 -11.96 -7.28 -3.68
C LEU A 13 -11.83 -8.75 -3.26
N LYS A 14 -11.88 -9.67 -4.22
CA LYS A 14 -11.54 -11.09 -4.03
C LYS A 14 -10.20 -11.41 -4.68
N ASP A 15 -9.68 -12.60 -4.42
CA ASP A 15 -8.46 -13.06 -5.10
C ASP A 15 -8.72 -13.12 -6.60
N GLY A 16 -7.85 -12.49 -7.39
CA GLY A 16 -8.02 -12.37 -8.83
C GLY A 16 -9.07 -11.34 -9.28
N THR A 17 -9.72 -10.59 -8.38
CA THR A 17 -10.60 -9.49 -8.81
C THR A 17 -9.80 -8.46 -9.61
N THR A 18 -10.34 -8.15 -10.78
CA THR A 18 -9.83 -7.09 -11.64
C THR A 18 -10.87 -6.02 -11.90
N PHE A 19 -10.40 -4.79 -12.08
CA PHE A 19 -11.17 -3.70 -12.67
C PHE A 19 -10.55 -3.33 -14.01
N ILE A 20 -11.35 -2.82 -14.93
CA ILE A 20 -10.86 -2.29 -16.20
C ILE A 20 -10.55 -0.80 -15.99
N CYS A 21 -9.33 -0.37 -16.32
CA CYS A 21 -8.84 1.00 -16.08
C CYS A 21 -8.01 1.51 -17.27
N SER A 22 -8.07 2.81 -17.56
CA SER A 22 -7.33 3.53 -18.61
C SER A 22 -6.33 4.56 -18.08
N ASP A 23 -6.21 4.73 -16.77
CA ASP A 23 -5.34 5.74 -16.14
C ASP A 23 -3.83 5.68 -16.50
N ARG A 24 -3.41 4.65 -17.25
CA ARG A 24 -2.03 4.48 -17.76
C ARG A 24 -1.94 4.12 -19.25
N SER A 25 -3.06 4.04 -19.95
CA SER A 25 -3.11 3.73 -21.39
C SER A 25 -4.38 4.26 -22.03
N ASP A 26 -4.27 4.70 -23.29
CA ASP A 26 -5.44 5.10 -24.11
C ASP A 26 -6.43 3.94 -24.36
N GLN A 27 -6.09 2.73 -23.92
CA GLN A 27 -6.90 1.52 -24.00
C GLN A 27 -7.15 0.97 -22.58
N PRO A 28 -8.40 0.77 -22.16
CA PRO A 28 -8.69 0.19 -20.86
C PRO A 28 -8.17 -1.26 -20.76
N GLU A 29 -7.56 -1.61 -19.63
CA GLU A 29 -7.03 -2.95 -19.39
C GLU A 29 -7.36 -3.46 -17.97
N PRO A 30 -7.29 -4.78 -17.71
CA PRO A 30 -7.52 -5.33 -16.38
C PRO A 30 -6.40 -5.01 -15.37
N TYR A 31 -6.78 -4.52 -14.19
CA TYR A 31 -5.93 -4.26 -13.04
C TYR A 31 -6.35 -5.13 -11.86
N THR A 32 -5.42 -5.91 -11.30
CA THR A 32 -5.58 -6.56 -9.98
C THR A 32 -5.25 -5.57 -8.87
N LEU A 33 -5.60 -5.89 -7.60
CA LEU A 33 -5.21 -5.05 -6.46
C LEU A 33 -3.69 -4.82 -6.38
N SER A 34 -2.87 -5.87 -6.54
CA SER A 34 -1.41 -5.74 -6.51
C SER A 34 -0.89 -4.83 -7.63
N ARG A 35 -1.45 -4.96 -8.84
CA ARG A 35 -1.09 -4.08 -9.96
C ARG A 35 -1.52 -2.64 -9.68
N ALA A 36 -2.76 -2.42 -9.24
CA ALA A 36 -3.27 -1.10 -8.92
C ALA A 36 -2.50 -0.39 -7.79
N LEU A 37 -2.00 -1.12 -6.79
CA LEU A 37 -1.14 -0.55 -5.75
C LEU A 37 0.23 -0.17 -6.29
N ALA A 38 0.88 -1.06 -7.06
CA ALA A 38 2.16 -0.79 -7.70
C ALA A 38 2.08 0.40 -8.67
N ASP A 39 0.97 0.47 -9.40
CA ASP A 39 0.69 1.46 -10.41
C ASP A 39 -0.01 2.72 -9.85
N SER A 40 -0.34 2.74 -8.56
CA SER A 40 -1.08 3.84 -7.94
C SER A 40 -2.33 4.25 -8.74
N SER A 41 -3.08 3.26 -9.23
CA SER A 41 -4.17 3.46 -10.19
C SER A 41 -5.35 4.22 -9.57
N ASN A 42 -5.54 5.48 -9.93
CA ASN A 42 -6.62 6.31 -9.40
C ASN A 42 -7.99 5.78 -9.84
N GLU A 43 -8.11 5.31 -11.07
CA GLU A 43 -9.37 4.82 -11.61
C GLU A 43 -9.79 3.50 -10.96
N PHE A 44 -8.84 2.59 -10.69
CA PHE A 44 -9.11 1.37 -9.92
C PHE A 44 -9.72 1.72 -8.56
N PHE A 45 -9.10 2.65 -7.82
CA PHE A 45 -9.58 3.02 -6.50
C PHE A 45 -10.87 3.84 -6.55
N ALA A 46 -11.09 4.63 -7.61
CA ALA A 46 -12.37 5.32 -7.83
C ALA A 46 -13.50 4.32 -8.09
N ASN A 47 -13.26 3.30 -8.92
CA ASN A 47 -14.21 2.21 -9.17
C ASN A 47 -14.49 1.40 -7.90
N LEU A 48 -13.47 1.17 -7.08
CA LEU A 48 -13.62 0.53 -5.78
C LEU A 48 -14.52 1.36 -4.85
N VAL A 49 -14.26 2.67 -4.73
CA VAL A 49 -15.09 3.57 -3.91
C VAL A 49 -16.53 3.64 -4.45
N ALA A 50 -16.72 3.65 -5.78
CA ALA A 50 -18.04 3.63 -6.39
C ALA A 50 -18.82 2.36 -6.04
N LYS A 51 -18.16 1.19 -6.00
CA LYS A 51 -18.79 -0.08 -5.59
C LYS A 51 -19.06 -0.16 -4.09
N LEU A 52 -18.18 0.37 -3.26
CA LEU A 52 -18.37 0.41 -1.80
C LEU A 52 -19.44 1.42 -1.38
N GLY A 53 -19.53 2.54 -2.09
CA GLY A 53 -20.27 3.73 -1.69
C GLY A 53 -19.47 4.60 -0.72
N VAL A 54 -19.51 5.91 -0.92
CA VAL A 54 -18.77 6.90 -0.11
C VAL A 54 -19.16 6.84 1.37
N SER A 55 -20.45 6.67 1.67
CA SER A 55 -20.95 6.54 3.05
C SER A 55 -20.32 5.37 3.81
N LYS A 56 -20.13 4.23 3.12
CA LYS A 56 -19.47 3.06 3.71
C LYS A 56 -18.01 3.35 4.02
N VAL A 57 -17.29 3.94 3.06
CA VAL A 57 -15.89 4.34 3.25
C VAL A 57 -15.76 5.28 4.44
N ARG A 58 -16.60 6.32 4.50
CA ARG A 58 -16.65 7.28 5.61
C ARG A 58 -16.86 6.58 6.96
N SER A 59 -17.83 5.67 7.05
CA SER A 59 -18.12 4.94 8.31
C SER A 59 -16.92 4.12 8.83
N TYR A 60 -16.14 3.50 7.95
CA TYR A 60 -14.91 2.82 8.36
C TYR A 60 -13.85 3.80 8.84
N LEU A 61 -13.64 4.90 8.10
CA LEU A 61 -12.64 5.89 8.47
C LEU A 61 -12.98 6.56 9.81
N GLU A 62 -14.25 6.88 10.07
CA GLU A 62 -14.72 7.39 11.36
C GLU A 62 -14.47 6.38 12.49
N ARG A 63 -14.80 5.09 12.27
CA ARG A 63 -14.53 4.02 13.23
C ARG A 63 -13.05 3.87 13.54
N TRP A 64 -12.19 4.14 12.56
CA TRP A 64 -10.76 4.05 12.72
C TRP A 64 -10.14 5.32 13.29
N ASP A 65 -10.92 6.35 13.57
CA ASP A 65 -10.37 7.68 13.90
C ASP A 65 -9.34 8.10 12.85
N TYR A 66 -9.69 7.88 11.57
CA TYR A 66 -8.80 8.22 10.47
C TYR A 66 -8.62 9.75 10.47
N PRO A 67 -7.37 10.23 10.48
CA PRO A 67 -7.09 11.64 10.67
C PRO A 67 -7.77 12.54 9.64
N ASP A 68 -8.41 13.60 10.12
CA ASP A 68 -9.06 14.66 9.32
C ASP A 68 -9.98 14.09 8.22
N ALA A 69 -10.67 12.97 8.50
CA ALA A 69 -11.60 12.31 7.59
C ALA A 69 -12.96 13.02 7.55
N ASP A 70 -13.02 14.23 7.02
CA ASP A 70 -14.28 14.89 6.69
C ASP A 70 -14.61 14.70 5.21
N ILE A 71 -15.09 13.50 4.85
CA ILE A 71 -15.52 13.22 3.47
C ILE A 71 -16.99 13.66 3.31
N PRO A 72 -17.30 14.70 2.50
CA PRO A 72 -18.69 15.05 2.23
C PRO A 72 -19.46 13.86 1.66
N SER A 73 -20.73 13.69 2.04
CA SER A 73 -21.57 12.61 1.47
C SER A 73 -21.73 12.72 -0.05
N SER A 74 -21.53 13.91 -0.61
CA SER A 74 -21.53 14.22 -2.04
C SER A 74 -20.17 14.09 -2.72
N ALA A 75 -19.10 13.70 -2.00
CA ALA A 75 -17.77 13.55 -2.58
C ALA A 75 -17.78 12.56 -3.75
N LYS A 76 -17.06 12.88 -4.82
CA LYS A 76 -16.97 11.94 -5.94
C LYS A 76 -16.02 10.80 -5.57
N PRO A 77 -16.26 9.57 -6.07
CA PRO A 77 -15.35 8.44 -5.83
C PRO A 77 -13.89 8.73 -6.18
N LEU A 78 -13.65 9.51 -7.24
CA LEU A 78 -12.31 9.91 -7.64
C LEU A 78 -11.61 10.81 -6.61
N ASP A 79 -12.32 11.79 -6.05
CA ASP A 79 -11.77 12.71 -5.04
C ASP A 79 -11.35 11.95 -3.77
N VAL A 80 -12.15 10.95 -3.38
CA VAL A 80 -11.85 10.02 -2.28
C VAL A 80 -10.64 9.13 -2.62
N ALA A 81 -10.60 8.58 -3.83
CA ALA A 81 -9.51 7.70 -4.28
C ALA A 81 -8.16 8.41 -4.37
N MET A 82 -8.15 9.66 -4.82
CA MET A 82 -6.97 10.52 -4.89
C MET A 82 -6.57 11.10 -3.53
N GLY A 83 -7.43 10.94 -2.53
CA GLY A 83 -7.24 11.48 -1.19
C GLY A 83 -7.30 13.01 -1.11
N GLN A 84 -7.96 13.66 -2.07
CA GLN A 84 -8.12 15.12 -2.09
C GLN A 84 -9.06 15.65 -1.00
N VAL A 85 -9.82 14.73 -0.39
CA VAL A 85 -10.74 15.01 0.73
C VAL A 85 -10.09 14.75 2.10
N PHE A 86 -8.78 14.50 2.16
CA PHE A 86 -8.06 14.24 3.41
C PHE A 86 -6.86 15.16 3.56
N SER A 87 -6.51 15.47 4.82
CA SER A 87 -5.22 16.03 5.20
C SER A 87 -4.59 15.10 6.23
N VAL A 88 -3.42 14.54 5.95
CA VAL A 88 -2.81 13.57 6.88
C VAL A 88 -1.32 13.85 7.02
N SER A 89 -0.91 14.29 8.21
CA SER A 89 0.49 14.51 8.56
C SER A 89 1.29 13.20 8.63
N PRO A 90 2.62 13.25 8.51
CA PRO A 90 3.48 12.07 8.65
C PRO A 90 3.26 11.31 9.97
N ARG A 91 3.07 12.02 11.09
CA ARG A 91 2.79 11.40 12.40
C ARG A 91 1.45 10.68 12.43
N GLN A 92 0.44 11.28 11.79
CA GLN A 92 -0.88 10.67 11.62
C GLN A 92 -0.81 9.40 10.75
N GLN A 93 -0.05 9.43 9.64
CA GLN A 93 0.20 8.23 8.83
C GLN A 93 0.92 7.13 9.62
N LEU A 94 1.93 7.49 10.43
CA LEU A 94 2.64 6.53 11.27
C LEU A 94 1.70 5.84 12.27
N ARG A 95 0.82 6.59 12.95
CA ARG A 95 -0.16 5.99 13.88
C ARG A 95 -1.08 5.00 13.19
N MET A 96 -1.57 5.35 12.00
CA MET A 96 -2.43 4.45 11.23
C MET A 96 -1.66 3.22 10.75
N LEU A 97 -0.39 3.37 10.37
CA LEU A 97 0.45 2.27 9.93
C LEU A 97 0.81 1.30 11.05
N VAL A 98 1.05 1.80 12.27
CA VAL A 98 1.25 0.97 13.48
C VAL A 98 0.04 0.06 13.69
N ARG A 99 -1.17 0.63 13.66
CA ARG A 99 -2.41 -0.13 13.82
C ARG A 99 -2.68 -1.06 12.65
N PHE A 100 -2.31 -0.66 11.44
CA PHE A 100 -2.40 -1.52 10.26
C PHE A 100 -1.52 -2.75 10.44
N GLN A 101 -0.25 -2.60 10.82
CA GLN A 101 0.70 -3.71 10.98
C GLN A 101 0.36 -4.61 12.18
N ALA A 102 -0.22 -4.03 13.24
CA ALA A 102 -0.70 -4.79 14.40
C ALA A 102 -2.06 -5.46 14.17
N HIS A 103 -2.67 -5.27 13.00
CA HIS A 103 -4.02 -5.74 12.66
C HIS A 103 -5.12 -5.22 13.61
N GLU A 104 -4.98 -3.98 14.09
CA GLU A 104 -5.81 -3.35 15.13
C GLU A 104 -6.83 -2.34 14.58
N LEU A 105 -7.17 -2.41 13.28
CA LEU A 105 -8.25 -1.58 12.72
C LEU A 105 -9.61 -2.28 12.92
N PRO A 106 -10.54 -1.70 13.71
CA PRO A 106 -11.79 -2.37 14.05
C PRO A 106 -12.64 -2.75 12.84
N GLY A 107 -13.21 -3.95 12.89
CA GLY A 107 -14.11 -4.48 11.86
C GLY A 107 -13.38 -4.91 10.58
N ILE A 108 -12.11 -5.29 10.69
CA ILE A 108 -11.33 -5.89 9.59
C ILE A 108 -10.82 -7.24 10.06
N SER A 109 -10.98 -8.25 9.20
CA SER A 109 -10.48 -9.60 9.46
C SER A 109 -8.99 -9.73 9.19
N GLU A 110 -8.34 -10.66 9.89
CA GLU A 110 -6.94 -11.06 9.68
C GLU A 110 -6.63 -11.30 8.20
N LYS A 111 -7.52 -12.03 7.51
CA LYS A 111 -7.39 -12.37 6.09
C LYS A 111 -7.38 -11.12 5.19
N SER A 112 -8.12 -10.09 5.56
CA SER A 112 -8.15 -8.82 4.83
C SER A 112 -6.82 -8.07 4.98
N PHE A 113 -6.24 -8.04 6.19
CA PHE A 113 -4.91 -7.49 6.42
C PHE A 113 -3.85 -8.22 5.60
N GLU A 114 -3.70 -9.53 5.80
CA GLU A 114 -2.68 -10.35 5.12
C GLU A 114 -2.74 -10.21 3.59
N ALA A 115 -3.95 -10.10 3.03
CA ALA A 115 -4.12 -9.93 1.60
C ALA A 115 -3.64 -8.56 1.10
N VAL A 116 -3.92 -7.48 1.84
CA VAL A 116 -3.47 -6.13 1.48
C VAL A 116 -1.96 -6.02 1.67
N GLU A 117 -1.40 -6.57 2.75
CA GLU A 117 0.06 -6.61 2.96
C GLU A 117 0.78 -7.32 1.81
N ARG A 118 0.25 -8.48 1.39
CA ARG A 118 0.79 -9.22 0.24
C ARG A 118 0.73 -8.40 -1.04
N ALA A 119 -0.34 -7.63 -1.24
CA ALA A 119 -0.51 -6.79 -2.41
C ALA A 119 0.39 -5.54 -2.40
N MET A 120 0.83 -5.09 -1.22
CA MET A 120 1.78 -3.98 -1.03
C MET A 120 3.25 -4.37 -1.15
N ARG A 121 3.56 -5.67 -1.32
CA ARG A 121 4.94 -6.15 -1.35
C ARG A 121 5.69 -5.56 -2.55
N GLU A 122 6.82 -4.92 -2.27
CA GLU A 122 7.68 -4.32 -3.30
C GLU A 122 8.45 -5.40 -4.06
N LYS A 123 8.53 -5.28 -5.38
CA LYS A 123 9.19 -6.28 -6.23
C LYS A 123 10.71 -6.19 -6.09
N GLU A 124 11.22 -4.98 -5.91
CA GLU A 124 12.64 -4.62 -5.85
C GLU A 124 13.29 -4.98 -4.51
N PHE A 125 12.48 -5.14 -3.45
CA PHE A 125 12.93 -5.54 -2.12
C PHE A 125 11.79 -6.27 -1.38
N ARG A 126 11.77 -7.61 -1.48
CA ARG A 126 10.61 -8.42 -1.10
C ARG A 126 10.19 -8.30 0.36
N SER A 127 11.08 -7.96 1.28
CA SER A 127 10.75 -7.79 2.71
C SER A 127 10.13 -6.43 3.03
N LEU A 128 10.06 -5.50 2.06
CA LEU A 128 9.39 -4.22 2.20
C LEU A 128 7.97 -4.30 1.63
N GLN A 129 6.99 -3.93 2.43
CA GLN A 129 5.62 -3.69 2.02
C GLN A 129 5.35 -2.19 2.15
N GLY A 130 4.84 -1.55 1.10
CA GLY A 130 4.63 -0.12 1.16
C GLY A 130 3.74 0.44 0.07
N LYS A 131 3.59 1.76 0.12
CA LYS A 131 2.91 2.54 -0.89
C LYS A 131 3.53 3.92 -1.00
N THR A 132 3.79 4.32 -2.24
CA THR A 132 4.20 5.67 -2.61
C THR A 132 2.98 6.59 -2.77
N GLY A 133 3.19 7.89 -2.67
CA GLY A 133 2.30 8.89 -3.24
C GLY A 133 3.04 10.17 -3.58
N SER A 134 2.45 10.94 -4.48
CA SER A 134 2.98 12.21 -4.96
C SER A 134 1.83 13.15 -5.25
N ASP A 135 2.04 14.43 -4.98
CA ASP A 135 1.21 15.55 -5.41
C ASP A 135 2.10 16.73 -5.79
N HIS A 136 1.50 17.87 -6.14
CA HIS A 136 2.23 19.07 -6.52
C HIS A 136 3.06 19.67 -5.37
N ASN A 137 2.69 19.41 -4.12
CA ASN A 137 3.34 19.93 -2.91
C ASN A 137 4.42 19.00 -2.38
N GLY A 138 4.51 17.76 -2.86
CA GLY A 138 5.51 16.83 -2.38
C GLY A 138 5.18 15.38 -2.63
N SER A 139 5.88 14.52 -1.89
CA SER A 139 5.72 13.08 -2.01
C SER A 139 5.93 12.37 -0.70
N TRP A 140 5.44 11.14 -0.63
CA TRP A 140 5.59 10.28 0.53
C TRP A 140 5.84 8.83 0.13
N PHE A 141 6.45 8.12 1.06
CA PHE A 141 6.44 6.67 1.10
C PHE A 141 6.07 6.23 2.51
N ILE A 142 5.10 5.32 2.62
CA ILE A 142 4.79 4.64 3.87
C ILE A 142 4.87 3.15 3.68
N GLY A 143 5.42 2.46 4.67
CA GLY A 143 5.61 1.03 4.59
C GLY A 143 6.32 0.46 5.80
N PHE A 144 6.54 -0.84 5.79
CA PHE A 144 7.19 -1.54 6.87
C PHE A 144 7.97 -2.73 6.33
N THR A 145 8.94 -3.15 7.14
CA THR A 145 9.57 -4.47 7.08
C THR A 145 9.20 -5.19 8.38
N GLU A 146 9.66 -6.42 8.53
CA GLU A 146 9.57 -7.10 9.83
C GLU A 146 10.23 -6.24 10.93
N GLY A 147 9.45 -5.90 11.96
CA GLY A 147 9.90 -5.14 13.13
C GLY A 147 10.23 -3.65 12.93
N ARG A 148 10.04 -3.07 11.73
CA ARG A 148 10.33 -1.64 11.48
C ARG A 148 9.30 -0.99 10.58
N LEU A 149 8.87 0.22 10.95
CA LEU A 149 7.93 1.04 10.20
C LEU A 149 8.64 2.27 9.64
N TYR A 150 8.24 2.69 8.44
CA TYR A 150 8.84 3.79 7.70
C TYR A 150 7.76 4.76 7.25
N VAL A 151 7.97 6.04 7.54
CA VAL A 151 7.21 7.14 6.96
C VAL A 151 8.22 8.18 6.48
N LEU A 152 8.33 8.30 5.15
CA LEU A 152 9.17 9.29 4.49
C LEU A 152 8.27 10.34 3.86
N ARG A 153 8.64 11.62 4.01
CA ARG A 153 7.97 12.76 3.41
C ARG A 153 9.01 13.67 2.79
N SER A 154 8.74 14.14 1.59
CA SER A 154 9.43 15.25 0.96
C SER A 154 8.41 16.34 0.67
N ASP A 155 8.69 17.55 1.14
CA ASP A 155 7.89 18.75 0.84
C ASP A 155 8.48 19.55 -0.34
N VAL A 156 9.41 18.93 -1.08
CA VAL A 156 9.91 19.49 -2.34
C VAL A 156 8.81 19.37 -3.39
N PRO A 157 8.36 20.48 -4.00
CA PRO A 157 7.31 20.45 -5.02
C PRO A 157 7.65 19.50 -6.17
N ASN A 158 6.64 18.75 -6.63
CA ASN A 158 6.76 17.75 -7.70
C ASN A 158 7.81 16.64 -7.45
N SER A 159 8.29 16.47 -6.22
CA SER A 159 9.09 15.29 -5.86
C SER A 159 8.28 14.02 -6.02
N GLN A 160 8.95 12.88 -6.19
CA GLN A 160 8.27 11.62 -6.47
C GLN A 160 8.46 10.60 -5.34
N GLY A 161 7.35 9.98 -4.91
CA GLY A 161 7.40 8.98 -3.85
C GLY A 161 8.23 7.75 -4.23
N LYS A 162 8.36 7.47 -5.54
CA LYS A 162 9.24 6.41 -6.06
C LYS A 162 10.72 6.67 -5.74
N ASP A 163 11.14 7.93 -5.66
CA ASP A 163 12.52 8.29 -5.33
C ASP A 163 12.77 8.10 -3.84
N LEU A 164 11.80 8.46 -2.98
CA LEU A 164 11.82 8.15 -1.55
C LEU A 164 11.88 6.64 -1.29
N LYS A 165 11.10 5.87 -2.04
CA LYS A 165 11.16 4.39 -2.00
C LYS A 165 12.54 3.88 -2.38
N ALA A 166 13.12 4.38 -3.45
CA ALA A 166 14.45 3.97 -3.91
C ALA A 166 15.53 4.24 -2.86
N LEU A 167 15.51 5.44 -2.26
CA LEU A 167 16.43 5.81 -1.17
C LEU A 167 16.29 4.88 0.04
N LEU A 168 15.07 4.54 0.44
CA LEU A 168 14.85 3.59 1.52
C LEU A 168 15.40 2.20 1.17
N ILE A 169 15.15 1.71 -0.05
CA ILE A 169 15.65 0.40 -0.48
C ILE A 169 17.18 0.36 -0.50
N GLU A 170 17.85 1.43 -0.94
CA GLU A 170 19.30 1.57 -0.88
C GLU A 170 19.79 1.50 0.58
N HIS A 171 19.22 2.30 1.46
CA HIS A 171 19.55 2.27 2.90
C HIS A 171 19.35 0.89 3.54
N LEU A 172 18.29 0.18 3.16
CA LEU A 172 17.99 -1.16 3.67
C LEU A 172 19.00 -2.21 3.16
N ARG A 173 19.51 -2.05 1.93
CA ARG A 173 20.55 -2.93 1.37
C ARG A 173 21.88 -2.72 2.08
N ASP A 174 22.24 -1.48 2.37
CA ASP A 174 23.48 -1.15 3.07
C ASP A 174 23.45 -1.59 4.54
N SER A 175 22.26 -1.63 5.13
CA SER A 175 22.04 -2.03 6.53
C SER A 175 21.81 -3.54 6.69
N ALA A 176 21.73 -4.30 5.59
CA ALA A 176 21.51 -5.74 5.66
C ALA A 176 22.79 -6.44 6.16
N PRO A 177 22.69 -7.42 7.08
CA PRO A 177 23.84 -8.24 7.44
C PRO A 177 24.36 -8.94 6.16
N PRO A 178 25.69 -9.14 6.04
CA PRO A 178 26.24 -9.83 4.88
C PRO A 178 25.58 -11.19 4.73
N SER A 179 25.19 -11.54 3.50
CA SER A 179 24.64 -12.85 3.20
C SER A 179 25.57 -13.92 3.78
N PRO A 180 25.05 -14.95 4.48
CA PRO A 180 25.89 -16.05 4.90
C PRO A 180 26.58 -16.63 3.66
N PRO A 181 27.88 -16.99 3.76
CA PRO A 181 28.60 -17.57 2.63
C PRO A 181 27.79 -18.75 2.10
N ALA A 182 27.65 -18.82 0.78
CA ALA A 182 26.97 -19.92 0.12
C ALA A 182 27.56 -21.23 0.66
N GLN A 183 26.74 -22.03 1.34
CA GLN A 183 27.16 -23.36 1.73
C GLN A 183 27.42 -24.13 0.43
N ASP A 184 28.69 -24.45 0.19
CA ASP A 184 29.12 -25.32 -0.90
C ASP A 184 28.27 -26.59 -0.88
N ARG A 185 27.40 -26.73 -1.87
CA ARG A 185 26.61 -27.94 -2.10
C ARG A 185 27.46 -29.03 -2.77
N ASP A 186 28.74 -29.14 -2.41
CA ASP A 186 29.68 -30.06 -3.05
C ASP A 186 30.46 -30.90 -2.03
N SER A 187 29.76 -31.40 -1.02
CA SER A 187 30.34 -32.36 -0.08
C SER A 187 29.35 -33.44 0.33
N LEU A 188 28.65 -34.04 -0.62
CA LEU A 188 27.93 -35.31 -0.41
C LEU A 188 27.86 -36.07 -1.73
N THR A 189 28.85 -36.94 -1.96
CA THR A 189 28.73 -38.33 -2.47
C THR A 189 30.03 -38.79 -3.14
N ARG A 190 30.91 -39.42 -2.36
CA ARG A 190 31.71 -40.54 -2.88
C ARG A 190 31.22 -41.79 -2.16
N PRO A 191 30.80 -42.85 -2.87
CA PRO A 191 30.65 -44.15 -2.24
C PRO A 191 32.05 -44.65 -1.86
N GLN A 192 32.19 -45.20 -0.65
CA GLN A 192 33.33 -46.08 -0.34
C GLN A 192 33.01 -47.47 -0.88
N ASP A 193 34.02 -48.07 -1.49
CA ASP A 193 34.05 -49.43 -2.05
C ASP A 193 33.73 -50.53 -1.02
#